data_AF-A0A1C6IL58-F1
#
_entry.id   AF-A0A1C6IL58-F1
#
_cell.length_a   1.000
_cell.length_b   1.000
_cell.length_c   1.000
_cell.angle_alpha   90.00
_cell.angle_beta   90.00
_cell.angle_gamma   90.00
#
_symmetry.space_group_name_H-M   'P 1'
#
loop_
_entity.id
_entity.type
_entity.pdbx_description
1 polymer ?
#
loop_
_entity_poly.entity_id
_entity_poly.type
_entity_poly.pdbx_seq_one_letter_code
_entity_poly.pdbx_strand_id
1 'polypeptide(L)'
;MDTTPTIYPAFRLVAQFADGQRLYFDGLTEQQAQQRMEAAQARHGDITWYDGVTDLHYENGRYHAMTPPPPAVNLFDLTEYPDPFHEKED
;
A
#
# COMPACT_ATOMS: atom_id res chain seq x y z
N MET A 1 1.03 23.34 16.15
CA MET A 1 1.16 22.36 15.06
C MET A 1 0.17 21.26 15.40
N ASP A 2 -0.84 21.06 14.57
CA ASP A 2 -1.82 19.98 14.76
C ASP A 2 -1.06 18.65 14.55
N THR A 3 -0.58 18.06 15.63
CA THR A 3 0.12 16.76 15.63
C THR A 3 -0.90 15.63 15.74
N THR A 4 -2.03 15.75 15.03
CA THR A 4 -2.92 14.61 14.83
C THR A 4 -2.25 13.70 13.80
N PRO A 5 -1.79 12.49 14.18
CA PRO A 5 -1.24 11.57 13.19
C PRO A 5 -2.32 11.32 12.15
N THR A 6 -2.01 11.56 10.88
CA THR A 6 -2.89 11.17 9.78
C THR A 6 -2.91 9.65 9.73
N ILE A 7 -3.92 9.05 10.37
CA ILE A 7 -4.10 7.60 10.37
C ILE A 7 -4.69 7.24 9.02
N TYR A 8 -3.91 6.56 8.20
CA TYR A 8 -4.38 5.96 6.96
C TYR A 8 -4.90 4.55 7.26
N PRO A 9 -6.19 4.26 6.97
CA PRO A 9 -6.74 2.91 7.11
C PRO A 9 -5.98 1.95 6.20
N ALA A 10 -5.83 0.69 6.62
CA ALA A 10 -5.02 -0.28 5.87
C ALA A 10 -5.64 -0.64 4.51
N PHE A 11 -6.98 -0.61 4.42
CA PHE A 11 -7.72 -0.85 3.19
C PHE A 11 -8.70 0.27 2.87
N ARG A 12 -8.78 0.62 1.58
CA ARG A 12 -9.70 1.62 1.06
C ARG A 12 -10.29 1.17 -0.27
N LEU A 13 -11.61 1.02 -0.30
CA LEU A 13 -12.37 0.66 -1.49
C LEU A 13 -13.15 1.86 -2.00
N VAL A 14 -13.37 1.90 -3.31
CA VAL A 14 -14.28 2.86 -3.94
C VAL A 14 -15.43 2.08 -4.56
N ALA A 15 -16.66 2.54 -4.34
CA ALA A 15 -17.84 1.92 -4.96
C ALA A 15 -18.75 2.97 -5.57
N GLN A 16 -19.36 2.60 -6.68
CA GLN A 16 -20.39 3.37 -7.36
C GLN A 16 -21.73 2.68 -7.16
N PHE A 17 -22.68 3.43 -6.64
CA PHE A 17 -24.02 2.97 -6.39
C PHE A 17 -24.97 3.33 -7.54
N ALA A 18 -26.11 2.65 -7.58
CA ALA A 18 -27.15 2.84 -8.58
C ALA A 18 -27.76 4.25 -8.55
N ASP A 19 -27.67 4.96 -7.41
CA ASP A 19 -28.03 6.37 -7.27
C ASP A 19 -27.06 7.33 -7.99
N GLY A 20 -25.96 6.83 -8.56
CA GLY A 20 -24.94 7.63 -9.24
C GLY A 20 -23.91 8.24 -8.28
N GLN A 21 -23.98 7.95 -6.97
CA GLN A 21 -22.97 8.36 -6.01
C GLN A 21 -21.77 7.41 -5.97
N ARG A 22 -20.58 8.01 -5.89
CA ARG A 22 -19.33 7.30 -5.66
C ARG A 22 -18.87 7.58 -4.23
N LEU A 23 -18.71 6.53 -3.43
CA LEU A 23 -18.27 6.63 -2.04
C LEU A 23 -17.00 5.83 -1.81
N TYR A 24 -16.26 6.23 -0.77
CA TYR A 24 -15.04 5.56 -0.33
C TYR A 24 -15.28 4.85 0.99
N PHE A 25 -14.79 3.63 1.11
CA PHE A 25 -14.97 2.78 2.28
C PHE A 25 -13.62 2.38 2.86
N ASP A 26 -13.38 2.84 4.07
CA ASP A 26 -12.16 2.60 4.81
C ASP A 26 -12.34 1.40 5.76
N GLY A 27 -11.32 0.54 5.83
CA GLY A 27 -11.27 -0.61 6.72
C GLY A 27 -9.85 -0.94 7.19
N LEU A 28 -9.74 -1.59 8.34
CA LEU A 28 -8.49 -2.21 8.80
C LEU A 28 -8.16 -3.48 8.01
N THR A 29 -9.18 -4.11 7.43
CA THR A 29 -9.08 -5.26 6.52
C THR A 29 -9.95 -5.00 5.29
N GLU A 30 -9.64 -5.67 4.18
CA GLU A 30 -10.46 -5.62 2.97
C GLU A 30 -11.92 -6.00 3.26
N GLN A 31 -12.13 -7.06 4.03
CA GLN A 31 -13.45 -7.54 4.41
C GLN A 31 -14.24 -6.50 5.22
N GLN A 32 -13.58 -5.74 6.09
CA GLN A 32 -14.23 -4.67 6.84
C GLN A 32 -14.64 -3.52 5.90
N ALA A 33 -13.79 -3.17 4.93
CA ALA A 33 -14.14 -2.18 3.91
C ALA A 33 -15.31 -2.66 3.05
N GLN A 34 -15.33 -3.93 2.66
CA GLN A 34 -16.45 -4.55 1.91
C GLN A 34 -17.76 -4.55 2.69
N GLN A 35 -17.75 -4.97 3.97
CA GLN A 35 -18.97 -4.95 4.78
C GLN A 35 -19.58 -3.55 4.92
N ARG A 36 -18.73 -2.52 5.04
CA ARG A 36 -19.18 -1.12 5.07
C ARG A 36 -19.76 -0.69 3.73
N MET A 37 -19.13 -1.12 2.64
CA MET A 37 -19.58 -0.88 1.28
C MET A 37 -20.94 -1.55 1.01
N GLU A 38 -21.12 -2.80 1.43
CA GLU A 38 -22.40 -3.51 1.35
C GLU A 38 -23.48 -2.88 2.23
N ALA A 39 -23.14 -2.46 3.45
CA ALA A 39 -24.08 -1.78 4.33
C ALA A 39 -24.60 -0.45 3.74
N ALA A 40 -23.80 0.21 2.87
CA ALA A 40 -24.21 1.41 2.18
C ALA A 40 -25.24 1.15 1.06
N GLN A 41 -25.36 -0.08 0.57
CA GLN A 41 -26.38 -0.43 -0.44
C GLN A 41 -27.80 -0.19 0.06
N ALA A 42 -28.04 -0.41 1.36
CA ALA A 42 -29.33 -0.13 1.99
C ALA A 42 -29.76 1.34 1.88
N ARG A 43 -28.83 2.27 1.58
CA ARG A 43 -29.07 3.71 1.53
C ARG A 43 -28.90 4.29 0.13
N HIS A 44 -27.97 3.75 -0.66
CA HIS A 44 -27.57 4.27 -1.97
C HIS A 44 -28.04 3.40 -3.15
N GLY A 45 -28.69 2.26 -2.87
CA GLY A 45 -29.08 1.27 -3.86
C GLY A 45 -27.95 0.28 -4.15
N ASP A 46 -28.13 -0.59 -5.15
CA ASP A 46 -27.16 -1.63 -5.45
C ASP A 46 -25.80 -1.07 -5.89
N ILE A 47 -24.71 -1.78 -5.59
CA ILE A 47 -23.39 -1.46 -6.12
C ILE A 47 -23.35 -1.84 -7.59
N THR A 48 -23.09 -0.86 -8.45
CA THR A 48 -22.94 -1.05 -9.88
C THR A 48 -21.53 -1.50 -10.26
N TRP A 49 -20.52 -0.96 -9.57
CA TRP A 49 -19.13 -1.42 -9.64
C TRP A 49 -18.37 -0.96 -8.38
N TYR A 50 -17.32 -1.69 -8.04
CA TYR A 50 -16.38 -1.30 -6.99
C TYR A 50 -14.96 -1.68 -7.39
N ASP A 51 -13.98 -0.98 -6.83
CA ASP A 51 -12.56 -1.25 -7.06
C ASP A 51 -11.69 -0.83 -5.86
N GLY A 52 -10.45 -1.31 -5.82
CA GLY A 52 -9.44 -0.87 -4.87
C GLY A 52 -8.93 0.54 -5.20
N VAL A 53 -8.87 1.44 -4.21
CA VAL A 53 -8.32 2.79 -4.45
C VAL A 53 -6.84 2.67 -4.79
N THR A 54 -6.43 3.28 -5.91
CA THR A 54 -5.02 3.43 -6.28
C THR A 54 -4.68 4.92 -6.29
N ASP A 55 -3.86 5.37 -5.34
CA ASP A 55 -3.44 6.77 -5.19
C ASP A 55 -2.01 6.86 -4.64
N LEU A 56 -1.61 8.01 -4.08
CA LEU A 56 -0.28 8.19 -3.49
C LEU A 56 0.02 7.25 -2.31
N HIS A 57 -1.02 6.79 -1.62
CA HIS A 57 -0.95 6.03 -0.37
C HIS A 57 -1.48 4.60 -0.49
N TYR A 58 -2.26 4.29 -1.51
CA TYR A 58 -2.90 2.99 -1.71
C TYR A 58 -2.53 2.35 -3.06
N GLU A 59 -2.22 1.04 -3.04
CA GLU A 59 -2.14 0.17 -4.23
C GLU A 59 -3.32 -0.76 -4.20
N ASN A 60 -4.19 -0.73 -5.22
CA ASN A 60 -5.30 -1.67 -5.30
C ASN A 60 -6.11 -1.74 -3.98
N GLY A 61 -6.28 -0.60 -3.34
CA GLY A 61 -6.95 -0.44 -2.05
C GLY A 61 -6.13 -0.74 -0.82
N ARG A 62 -4.85 -1.11 -0.90
CA ARG A 62 -3.99 -1.43 0.26
C ARG A 62 -2.98 -0.32 0.54
N TYR A 63 -2.89 0.12 1.79
CA TYR A 63 -1.95 1.17 2.19
C TYR A 63 -0.48 0.74 2.03
N HIS A 64 0.27 1.48 1.21
CA HIS A 64 1.65 1.15 0.85
C HIS A 64 2.65 1.37 1.96
N ALA A 65 2.48 2.33 2.88
CA ALA A 65 3.53 2.63 3.85
C ALA A 65 3.70 1.55 4.95
N MET A 66 2.90 0.47 4.92
CA MET A 66 3.13 -0.75 5.69
C MET A 66 4.08 -1.73 5.01
N THR A 67 4.52 -1.50 3.77
CA THR A 67 5.64 -2.27 3.20
C THR A 67 6.95 -1.69 3.74
N PRO A 68 7.75 -2.46 4.50
CA PRO A 68 9.08 -2.00 4.85
C PRO A 68 9.86 -1.73 3.55
N PRO A 69 10.73 -0.70 3.53
CA PRO A 69 11.59 -0.48 2.38
C PRO A 69 12.36 -1.78 2.07
N PRO A 70 12.57 -2.11 0.78
CA PRO A 70 13.30 -3.32 0.41
C PRO A 70 14.67 -3.33 1.12
N PRO A 71 15.13 -4.50 1.61
CA PRO A 71 16.41 -4.58 2.29
C PRO A 71 17.52 -4.09 1.36
N ALA A 72 18.40 -3.22 1.88
CA ALA A 72 19.58 -2.78 1.14
C ALA A 72 20.54 -3.97 0.97
N VAL A 73 20.73 -4.42 -0.27
CA VAL A 73 21.77 -5.40 -0.62
C VAL A 73 23.05 -4.64 -0.91
N ASN A 74 23.99 -4.65 0.04
CA ASN A 74 25.34 -4.16 -0.18
C ASN A 74 26.11 -5.22 -0.99
N LEU A 75 26.41 -4.93 -2.25
CA LEU A 75 27.25 -5.79 -3.08
C LEU A 75 28.71 -5.48 -2.75
N PHE A 76 29.39 -6.40 -2.08
CA PHE A 76 30.82 -6.31 -1.84
C PHE A 76 31.57 -6.83 -3.07
N ASP A 77 32.41 -5.99 -3.66
CA ASP A 77 33.35 -6.42 -4.69
C ASP A 77 34.52 -7.15 -4.01
N LEU A 78 34.64 -8.45 -4.27
CA LEU A 78 35.69 -9.30 -3.69
C LEU A 78 37.03 -9.18 -4.44
N THR A 79 37.08 -8.43 -5.56
CA THR A 79 38.32 -8.23 -6.32
C THR A 79 39.22 -7.15 -5.74
N GLU A 80 38.73 -6.37 -4.77
CA GLU A 80 39.50 -5.34 -4.07
C GLU A 80 40.22 -5.88 -2.82
N TYR A 81 40.25 -7.20 -2.60
CA TYR A 81 41.10 -7.79 -1.57
C TYR A 81 42.56 -7.68 -2.04
N PRO A 82 43.43 -6.87 -1.38
CA PRO A 82 44.82 -6.81 -1.76
C PRO A 82 45.44 -8.18 -1.45
N ASP A 83 45.76 -8.92 -2.50
CA ASP A 83 46.42 -10.21 -2.41
C ASP A 83 47.75 -10.02 -1.65
N PRO A 84 47.91 -10.54 -0.42
CA PRO A 84 49.12 -10.31 0.38
C PRO A 84 50.34 -11.09 -0.18
N PHE A 85 50.16 -11.84 -1.27
CA PHE A 85 51.16 -12.68 -1.92
C PHE A 85 51.72 -12.11 -3.21
N HIS A 86 51.39 -10.86 -3.59
CA HIS A 86 52.09 -10.20 -4.69
C HIS A 86 53.45 -9.65 -4.20
N GLU A 87 54.33 -10.57 -3.76
CA GLU A 87 55.75 -10.29 -3.63
C GLU A 87 56.30 -9.96 -5.02
N LYS A 88 56.99 -8.81 -5.10
CA LYS A 88 57.68 -8.38 -6.31
C LYS A 88 58.78 -9.38 -6.64
N GLU A 89 58.59 -10.15 -7.71
CA GLU A 89 59.72 -10.79 -8.39
C GLU A 89 60.55 -9.68 -9.07
N ASP A 90 61.77 -9.49 -8.56
CA ASP A 90 62.87 -8.73 -9.18
C ASP A 90 63.68 -9.66 -10.09
#